data_AF-A0A2A2Y6C9-F1
#
_entry.id   AF-A0A2A2Y6C9-F1
#
_cell.length_a   1.000
_cell.length_b   1.000
_cell.length_c   1.000
_cell.angle_alpha   90.00
_cell.angle_beta   90.00
_cell.angle_gamma   90.00
#
_symmetry.space_group_name_H-M   'P 1'
#
loop_
_entity.id
_entity.type
_entity.pdbx_description
1 polymer ?
#
loop_
_entity_poly.entity_id
_entity_poly.type
_entity_poly.pdbx_seq_one_letter_code
_entity_poly.pdbx_strand_id
1 'polypeptide(L)'
;MKTTLDLPDELLIEAKAVAARRRTTLRAMVEHALRREIAPAQQLAVESPVEMNELGMLVLKKRDGGGITMEHINALQEEMDREDLERAINPLCQ
;
A
#
# COMPACT_ATOMS: atom_id res chain seq x y z
N MET A 1 -4.23 -21.97 9.66
CA MET A 1 -3.57 -22.40 10.91
C MET A 1 -4.22 -21.65 12.08
N LYS A 2 -4.45 -22.32 13.22
CA LYS A 2 -4.91 -21.67 14.45
C LYS A 2 -3.69 -21.43 15.34
N THR A 3 -3.48 -20.19 15.74
CA THR A 3 -2.37 -19.77 16.61
C THR A 3 -2.97 -19.10 17.83
N THR A 4 -2.40 -19.37 19.01
CA THR A 4 -2.74 -18.69 20.26
C THR A 4 -1.61 -17.70 20.57
N LEU A 5 -1.96 -16.44 20.80
CA LEU A 5 -1.03 -15.36 21.13
C LEU A 5 -1.43 -14.78 22.48
N ASP A 6 -0.45 -14.53 23.35
CA ASP A 6 -0.67 -13.81 24.60
C ASP A 6 -0.64 -12.31 24.30
N LEU A 7 -1.75 -11.62 24.56
CA LEU A 7 -1.95 -10.20 24.23
C LEU A 7 -2.65 -9.50 25.39
N PRO A 8 -2.29 -8.24 25.71
CA PRO A 8 -3.03 -7.45 26.68
C PRO A 8 -4.49 -7.28 26.27
N ASP A 9 -5.42 -7.40 27.22
CA ASP A 9 -6.86 -7.27 26.97
C ASP A 9 -7.22 -5.91 26.34
N GLU A 10 -6.59 -4.83 26.81
CA GLU A 10 -6.82 -3.48 26.28
C GLU A 10 -6.51 -3.40 24.78
N LEU A 11 -5.37 -3.97 24.38
CA LEU A 11 -4.94 -4.03 22.98
C LEU A 11 -5.89 -4.88 22.13
N LEU A 12 -6.39 -5.98 22.68
CA LEU A 12 -7.37 -6.83 21.99
C LEU A 12 -8.71 -6.12 21.80
N ILE A 13 -9.17 -5.35 22.78
CA ILE A 13 -10.40 -4.56 22.71
C ILE A 13 -10.29 -3.49 21.62
N GLU A 14 -9.20 -2.73 21.61
CA GLU A 14 -8.96 -1.70 20.60
C GLU A 14 -8.88 -2.30 19.19
N ALA A 15 -8.13 -3.40 19.01
CA ALA A 15 -8.00 -4.07 17.73
C ALA A 15 -9.37 -4.55 17.20
N LYS A 16 -10.24 -5.08 18.07
CA LYS A 16 -11.62 -5.46 17.70
C LYS A 16 -12.46 -4.25 17.29
N ALA A 17 -12.34 -3.12 17.99
CA ALA A 17 -13.05 -1.89 17.64
C ALA A 17 -12.62 -1.37 16.26
N VAL A 18 -11.32 -1.39 15.97
CA VAL A 18 -10.79 -1.02 14.64
C VAL A 18 -11.27 -1.99 13.57
N ALA A 19 -11.32 -3.30 13.86
CA ALA A 19 -11.79 -4.31 12.91
C ALA A 19 -13.25 -4.06 12.53
N ALA A 20 -14.11 -3.78 13.51
CA ALA A 20 -15.52 -3.44 13.30
C ALA A 20 -15.67 -2.17 12.44
N ARG A 21 -14.91 -1.11 12.76
CA ARG A 21 -14.92 0.15 12.00
C ARG A 21 -14.51 -0.03 10.54
N ARG A 22 -13.50 -0.88 10.28
CA ARG A 22 -12.99 -1.18 8.93
C ARG A 22 -13.78 -2.28 8.22
N ARG A 23 -14.88 -2.79 8.82
CA ARG A 23 -15.68 -3.92 8.31
C ARG A 23 -14.81 -5.14 7.94
N THR A 24 -13.82 -5.44 8.77
CA THR A 24 -12.91 -6.56 8.58
C THR A 24 -12.87 -7.44 9.83
N THR A 25 -12.17 -8.58 9.76
CA THR A 25 -12.00 -9.48 10.90
C THR A 25 -10.66 -9.21 11.59
N LEU A 26 -10.59 -9.49 12.90
CA LEU A 26 -9.34 -9.40 13.65
C LEU A 26 -8.26 -10.30 13.02
N ARG A 27 -8.64 -11.50 12.55
CA ARG A 27 -7.74 -12.40 11.83
C ARG A 27 -7.15 -11.77 10.57
N ALA A 28 -7.99 -11.17 9.71
CA ALA A 28 -7.52 -10.53 8.49
C ALA A 28 -6.62 -9.33 8.79
N MET A 29 -6.92 -8.57 9.85
CA MET A 29 -6.07 -7.47 10.30
C MET A 29 -4.70 -7.95 10.78
N VAL A 30 -4.66 -9.01 11.59
CA VAL A 30 -3.40 -9.61 12.08
C VAL A 30 -2.61 -10.20 10.93
N GLU A 31 -3.26 -10.89 9.99
CA GLU A 31 -2.59 -11.44 8.81
C GLU A 31 -1.99 -10.33 7.94
N HIS A 32 -2.72 -9.24 7.72
CA HIS A 32 -2.23 -8.10 6.96
C HIS A 32 -1.02 -7.42 7.64
N ALA A 33 -1.09 -7.22 8.96
CA ALA A 33 0.02 -6.67 9.72
C ALA A 33 1.27 -7.56 9.67
N LEU A 34 1.10 -8.88 9.83
CA LEU A 34 2.19 -9.85 9.74
C LEU A 34 2.81 -9.87 8.34
N ARG A 35 1.98 -9.87 7.28
CA ARG A 35 2.46 -9.82 5.89
C ARG A 35 3.28 -8.56 5.62
N ARG A 36 2.89 -7.43 6.22
CA ARG A 36 3.63 -6.17 6.11
C ARG A 36 4.96 -6.23 6.86
N GLU A 37 4.98 -6.80 8.06
CA GLU A 37 6.19 -6.91 8.88
C GLU A 37 7.25 -7.82 8.25
N ILE A 38 6.81 -8.92 7.63
CA ILE A 38 7.72 -9.86 6.95
C ILE A 38 8.02 -9.47 5.50
N ALA A 39 7.36 -8.44 4.96
CA ALA A 39 7.64 -8.00 3.61
C ALA A 39 9.09 -7.49 3.58
N PRO A 40 9.93 -7.95 2.63
CA PRO A 40 11.24 -7.35 2.44
C PRO A 40 11.00 -5.86 2.23
N ALA A 41 11.75 -5.02 2.93
CA ALA A 41 11.67 -3.57 2.79
C ALA A 41 11.74 -3.27 1.30
N GLN A 42 10.59 -2.94 0.69
CA GLN A 42 10.54 -2.51 -0.69
C GLN A 42 11.30 -1.20 -0.66
N GLN A 43 12.57 -1.27 -1.05
CA GLN A 43 13.35 -0.13 -1.45
C GLN A 43 12.63 0.43 -2.66
N LEU A 44 11.63 1.27 -2.40
CA LEU A 44 11.14 2.20 -3.38
C LEU A 44 12.39 2.89 -3.91
N ALA A 45 12.67 2.69 -5.21
CA ALA A 45 13.75 3.39 -5.86
C ALA A 45 13.60 4.88 -5.51
N VAL A 46 14.72 5.55 -5.23
CA VAL A 46 14.76 6.95 -4.74
C VAL A 46 13.94 7.90 -5.63
N GLU A 47 13.68 7.51 -6.87
CA GLU A 47 12.96 8.24 -7.90
C GLU A 47 11.48 7.85 -8.08
N SER A 48 10.94 6.94 -7.26
CA SER A 48 9.53 6.55 -7.37
C SER A 48 8.60 7.66 -6.82
N PRO A 49 7.57 8.09 -7.58
CA PRO A 49 6.64 9.15 -7.17
C PRO A 49 5.67 8.71 -6.05
N VAL A 50 5.77 7.47 -5.57
CA VAL A 50 4.93 6.89 -4.53
C VAL A 50 5.73 6.53 -3.26
N GLU A 51 5.06 6.61 -2.12
CA GLU A 51 5.50 6.21 -0.78
C GLU A 51 4.56 5.16 -0.23
N MET A 52 5.07 4.26 0.60
CA MET A 52 4.21 3.39 1.39
C MET A 52 3.85 4.10 2.70
N ASN A 53 2.57 4.34 2.96
CA ASN A 53 2.12 4.95 4.21
C ASN A 53 2.07 3.92 5.37
N GLU A 54 1.82 4.40 6.60
CA GLU A 54 1.73 3.58 7.83
C GLU A 54 0.64 2.50 7.80
N LEU A 55 -0.30 2.61 6.85
CA LEU A 55 -1.37 1.65 6.60
C LEU A 55 -0.98 0.61 5.53
N GLY A 56 0.22 0.69 4.96
CA GLY A 56 0.69 -0.22 3.90
C GLY A 56 0.10 0.07 2.52
N MET A 57 -0.45 1.26 2.29
CA MET A 57 -0.97 1.69 0.98
C MET A 57 0.08 2.56 0.27
N LEU A 58 0.21 2.40 -1.05
CA LEU A 58 1.01 3.30 -1.88
C LEU A 58 0.26 4.63 -2.03
N VAL A 59 0.89 5.71 -1.58
CA VAL A 59 0.42 7.10 -1.65
C VAL A 59 1.41 7.94 -2.43
N LEU A 60 0.95 8.91 -3.22
CA LEU A 60 1.85 9.78 -3.97
C LEU A 60 2.64 10.72 -3.03
N LYS A 61 3.95 10.87 -3.26
CA LYS A 61 4.81 11.86 -2.58
C LYS A 61 4.22 13.25 -2.76
N LYS A 62 3.82 13.90 -1.67
CA LYS A 62 3.42 15.31 -1.72
C LYS A 62 4.69 16.15 -1.87
N ARG A 63 4.97 16.62 -3.10
CA ARG A 63 6.12 17.50 -3.37
C ARG A 63 5.84 18.89 -2.76
N ASP A 64 6.85 19.48 -2.13
CA ASP A 64 6.76 20.71 -1.33
C ASP A 64 5.86 21.80 -1.95
N GLY A 65 4.81 22.17 -1.23
CA GLY A 65 4.06 23.41 -1.44
C GLY A 65 2.87 23.36 -2.41
N GLY A 66 2.72 22.34 -3.24
CA GLY A 66 1.61 22.22 -4.19
C GLY A 66 0.75 20.98 -3.94
N GLY A 67 -0.57 21.16 -3.80
CA GLY A 67 -1.48 20.02 -3.86
C GLY A 67 -1.33 19.27 -5.19
N ILE A 68 -1.56 17.96 -5.19
CA ILE A 68 -1.61 17.18 -6.42
C ILE A 68 -2.78 17.72 -7.25
N THR A 69 -2.49 18.38 -8.38
CA THR A 69 -3.51 18.90 -9.31
C THR A 69 -4.00 17.77 -10.21
N MET A 70 -5.21 17.92 -10.75
CA MET A 70 -5.76 16.94 -11.70
C MET A 70 -4.91 16.82 -12.97
N GLU A 71 -4.24 17.90 -13.39
CA GLU A 71 -3.30 17.85 -14.52
C GLU A 71 -2.11 16.93 -14.24
N HIS A 72 -1.60 16.88 -13.01
CA HIS A 72 -0.55 15.93 -12.64
C HIS A 72 -1.04 14.48 -12.61
N ILE A 73 -2.28 14.25 -12.16
CA ILE A 73 -2.87 12.91 -12.13
C ILE A 73 -3.09 12.40 -13.56
N ASN A 74 -3.51 13.26 -14.48
CA ASN A 74 -3.65 12.91 -15.89
C ASN A 74 -2.30 12.62 -16.55
N ALA A 75 -1.29 13.46 -16.33
CA ALA A 75 0.04 13.25 -16.89
C ALA A 75 0.66 11.91 -16.44
N LEU A 76 0.48 11.54 -15.17
CA LEU A 76 0.92 10.23 -14.65
C LEU A 76 0.17 9.06 -15.29
N GLN A 77 -1.14 9.17 -15.48
CA GLN A 77 -1.93 8.13 -16.17
C GLN A 77 -1.48 7.98 -17.62
N GLU A 78 -1.30 9.10 -18.35
CA GLU A 78 -0.88 9.08 -19.75
C GLU A 78 0.52 8.46 -19.96
N GLU A 79 1.44 8.67 -19.01
CA GLU A 79 2.75 8.02 -19.02
C GLU A 79 2.61 6.50 -18.81
N MET A 80 1.84 6.07 -17.81
CA MET A 80 1.61 4.66 -17.52
C MET A 80 0.87 3.93 -18.66
N ASP A 81 -0.15 4.55 -19.25
CA ASP A 81 -0.89 4.00 -20.41
C ASP A 81 0.03 3.84 -21.63
N ARG A 82 0.97 4.77 -21.82
CA ARG A 82 1.96 4.68 -22.89
C ARG A 82 2.95 3.55 -22.63
N GLU A 83 3.49 3.44 -21.42
CA GLU A 83 4.42 2.38 -21.05
C GLU A 83 3.76 0.98 -21.15
N ASP A 84 2.49 0.87 -20.74
CA ASP A 84 1.72 -0.38 -20.84
C ASP A 84 1.43 -0.73 -22.31
N LEU A 85 1.09 0.27 -23.12
CA LEU A 85 0.93 0.11 -24.56
C LEU A 85 2.25 -0.30 -25.25
N GLU A 86 3.39 0.29 -24.88
CA GLU A 86 4.71 -0.07 -25.41
C GLU A 86 5.09 -1.51 -25.04
N ARG A 87 4.79 -1.93 -23.80
CA ARG A 87 4.95 -3.33 -23.37
C ARG A 87 4.04 -4.30 -24.11
N ALA A 88 2.79 -3.92 -24.36
CA ALA A 88 1.83 -4.71 -25.11
C ALA A 88 2.23 -4.86 -26.59
N ILE A 89 2.82 -3.81 -27.17
CA ILE A 89 3.28 -3.80 -28.57
C ILE A 89 4.62 -4.56 -28.73
N ASN A 90 5.48 -4.60 -27.71
CA ASN A 90 6.78 -5.29 -27.78
C ASN A 90 6.94 -6.41 -26.74
N PRO A 91 6.24 -7.55 -26.89
CA PRO A 91 6.19 -8.62 -25.88
C PRO A 91 7.44 -9.51 -25.77
N LEU A 92 8.54 -9.25 -26.50
CA LEU A 92 9.64 -10.21 -26.68
C LEU A 92 11.07 -9.70 -26.39
N CYS A 93 11.26 -8.59 -25.67
CA CYS A 93 12.59 -8.25 -25.14
C CYS A 93 12.65 -8.48 -23.62
N GLN A 94 12.79 -9.75 -23.23
CA GLN A 94 13.52 -10.15 -22.03
C GLN A 94 14.95 -10.53 -22.43
#